data_AF-A0A954VPF6-F1
#
_entry.id   AF-A0A954VPF6-F1
#
_cell.length_a   1.000
_cell.length_b   1.000
_cell.length_c   1.000
_cell.angle_alpha   90.00
_cell.angle_beta   90.00
_cell.angle_gamma   90.00
#
_symmetry.space_group_name_H-M   'P 1'
#
loop_
_entity.id
_entity.type
_entity.pdbx_description
1 polymer ?
#
loop_
_entity_poly.entity_id
_entity_poly.type
_entity_poly.pdbx_seq_one_letter_code
_entity_poly.pdbx_strand_id
1 'polypeptide(L)'
;MNSQVLYRQLVWVLSVLVSGCSSSNSVPNRAESYPIRIAVTVGMVADLVRDIGGDEVDVTQLMDAGVDPHLFTPSRDDSKAIMQADMTFYCGLMLEGKMSQTLQQASQRHRTVAVGEGLPPEAIAHDEGASEHLDPHVWMDVSLWAQATQVIANALGEFDPTNAERYQLRAIELRRKLEKLHVYGQEVIGCIPQRSRLLVTSHDAFRYFGRAYGIEVQAIQGISTESEAGLKRINELVNMLVDRRVAAVFVESSVPRESIEALVRGAAAKGHTVRIADSLFSDAMGSRGTYEGTYIGMMDHNLTSIARALGCPSVPENGFRDVQ
;
A
#
# COMPACT_ATOMS: atom_id res chain seq x y z
N MET A 1 -56.01 31.20 72.21
CA MET A 1 -54.90 31.88 72.90
C MET A 1 -53.86 30.82 73.23
N ASN A 2 -52.66 30.95 72.64
CA ASN A 2 -51.38 30.31 72.97
C ASN A 2 -51.31 28.77 72.96
N SER A 3 -50.22 28.09 72.62
CA SER A 3 -48.97 28.28 71.84
C SER A 3 -48.16 26.98 72.13
N GLN A 4 -47.13 26.70 71.34
CA GLN A 4 -46.07 25.68 71.55
C GLN A 4 -46.40 24.30 70.89
N VAL A 5 -45.95 23.94 69.67
CA VAL A 5 -44.60 23.81 69.07
C VAL A 5 -44.03 22.37 69.19
N LEU A 6 -43.57 21.83 68.04
CA LEU A 6 -42.70 20.64 67.79
C LEU A 6 -43.34 19.25 68.01
N TYR A 7 -43.48 18.38 67.00
CA TYR A 7 -42.36 17.74 66.29
C TYR A 7 -42.78 17.32 64.86
N ARG A 8 -42.03 17.80 63.86
CA ARG A 8 -42.07 17.36 62.45
C ARG A 8 -41.39 15.99 62.34
N GLN A 9 -42.06 14.98 61.81
CA GLN A 9 -41.36 13.88 61.12
C GLN A 9 -41.60 14.04 59.62
N LEU A 10 -40.63 14.71 58.99
CA LEU A 10 -40.53 14.82 57.54
C LEU A 10 -39.98 13.49 57.02
N VAL A 11 -40.79 12.75 56.27
CA VAL A 11 -40.33 11.65 55.43
C VAL A 11 -39.60 12.28 54.23
N TRP A 12 -38.27 12.34 54.29
CA TRP A 12 -37.44 12.65 53.12
C TRP A 12 -37.22 11.35 52.34
N VAL A 13 -38.01 11.14 51.28
CA VAL A 13 -37.62 10.22 50.21
C VAL A 13 -36.52 10.93 49.40
N LEU A 14 -35.28 10.54 49.67
CA LEU A 14 -34.11 11.01 48.95
C LEU A 14 -34.00 10.24 47.61
N SER A 15 -34.78 10.68 46.61
CA SER A 15 -34.55 10.32 45.22
C SER A 15 -33.61 11.36 44.61
N VAL A 16 -32.30 11.17 44.76
CA VAL A 16 -31.30 11.96 44.02
C VAL A 16 -30.53 11.02 43.10
N LEU A 17 -30.69 11.32 41.82
CA LEU A 17 -30.14 10.66 40.65
C LEU A 17 -28.62 10.49 40.74
N VAL A 18 -28.16 9.24 40.68
CA VAL A 18 -26.77 8.94 40.35
C VAL A 18 -26.60 9.26 38.87
N SER A 19 -26.24 10.51 38.56
CA SER A 19 -25.64 10.84 37.26
C SER A 19 -24.22 10.27 37.29
N GLY A 20 -24.09 9.02 36.86
CA GLY A 20 -22.81 8.43 36.56
C GLY A 20 -22.19 9.18 35.40
N CYS A 21 -21.26 10.08 35.68
CA CYS A 21 -20.31 10.56 34.68
C CYS A 21 -19.43 9.37 34.28
N SER A 22 -19.86 8.61 33.28
CA SER A 22 -18.93 7.83 32.49
C SER A 22 -18.02 8.84 31.80
N SER A 23 -16.78 8.96 32.27
CA SER A 23 -15.70 9.56 31.50
C SER A 23 -15.46 8.69 30.27
N SER A 24 -16.29 8.86 29.24
CA SER A 24 -15.92 8.47 27.89
C SER A 24 -14.78 9.41 27.49
N ASN A 25 -13.55 8.91 27.49
CA ASN A 25 -12.52 9.42 26.61
C ASN A 25 -12.95 9.12 25.17
N SER A 26 -13.99 9.81 24.70
CA SER A 26 -14.34 9.86 23.30
C SER A 26 -13.45 10.93 22.70
N VAL A 27 -12.38 10.50 22.04
CA VAL A 27 -11.76 11.30 20.97
C VAL A 27 -12.92 11.75 20.07
N PRO A 28 -13.08 13.04 19.77
CA PRO A 28 -14.19 13.51 18.95
C PRO A 28 -14.05 12.86 17.57
N ASN A 29 -14.96 11.93 17.26
CA ASN A 29 -14.87 10.99 16.14
C ASN A 29 -15.90 11.32 15.06
N ARG A 30 -16.22 12.61 14.88
CA ARG A 30 -17.17 13.08 13.87
C ARG A 30 -16.49 14.15 13.03
N ALA A 31 -16.56 14.02 11.71
CA ALA A 31 -16.22 15.13 10.81
C ALA A 31 -17.11 16.35 11.13
N GLU A 32 -16.50 17.40 11.70
CA GLU A 32 -17.18 18.66 12.03
C GLU A 32 -17.22 19.64 10.85
N SER A 33 -16.32 19.45 9.88
CA SER A 33 -16.19 20.25 8.66
C SER A 33 -15.58 19.44 7.53
N TYR A 34 -15.90 19.80 6.28
CA TYR A 34 -15.33 19.23 5.07
C TYR A 34 -14.45 20.26 4.34
N PRO A 35 -13.47 19.80 3.53
CA PRO A 35 -13.05 18.39 3.39
C PRO A 35 -12.29 17.88 4.62
N ILE A 36 -12.38 16.57 4.90
CA ILE A 36 -11.59 15.88 5.93
C ILE A 36 -10.14 15.90 5.48
N ARG A 37 -9.23 16.47 6.27
CA ARG A 37 -7.81 16.55 5.92
C ARG A 37 -7.14 15.24 6.25
N ILE A 38 -6.59 14.56 5.25
CA ILE A 38 -5.99 13.23 5.42
C ILE A 38 -4.53 13.27 4.99
N ALA A 39 -3.63 12.91 5.90
CA ALA A 39 -2.23 12.65 5.56
C ALA A 39 -2.05 11.20 5.14
N VAL A 40 -1.36 10.96 4.03
CA VAL A 40 -1.12 9.60 3.50
C VAL A 40 0.34 9.43 3.10
N THR A 41 0.96 8.29 3.44
CA THR A 41 2.37 8.01 3.13
C THR A 41 2.57 7.77 1.63
N VAL A 42 2.33 6.54 1.18
CA VAL A 42 2.60 6.08 -0.19
C VAL A 42 1.46 6.39 -1.15
N GLY A 43 1.80 6.58 -2.42
CA GLY A 43 0.85 6.90 -3.47
C GLY A 43 -0.26 5.87 -3.64
N MET A 44 0.03 4.57 -3.48
CA MET A 44 -0.93 3.48 -3.66
C MET A 44 -2.07 3.56 -2.63
N VAL A 45 -1.76 3.95 -1.40
CA VAL A 45 -2.79 4.20 -0.36
C VAL A 45 -3.52 5.51 -0.66
N ALA A 46 -2.79 6.55 -1.06
CA ALA A 46 -3.37 7.86 -1.35
C ALA A 46 -4.40 7.80 -2.49
N ASP A 47 -4.15 7.00 -3.52
CA ASP A 47 -5.05 6.78 -4.65
C ASP A 47 -6.37 6.14 -4.20
N LEU A 48 -6.31 5.05 -3.42
CA LEU A 48 -7.51 4.42 -2.87
C LEU A 48 -8.30 5.38 -1.95
N VAL A 49 -7.61 6.15 -1.11
CA VAL A 49 -8.26 7.13 -0.22
C VAL A 49 -8.96 8.22 -1.03
N ARG A 50 -8.38 8.71 -2.13
CA ARG A 50 -9.03 9.70 -3.02
C ARG A 50 -10.24 9.11 -3.72
N ASP A 51 -10.12 7.92 -4.31
CA ASP A 51 -11.22 7.28 -5.03
C ASP A 51 -12.43 6.97 -4.13
N ILE A 52 -12.16 6.55 -2.88
CA ILE A 52 -13.20 6.22 -1.91
C ILE A 52 -13.74 7.48 -1.24
N GLY A 53 -12.85 8.37 -0.82
CA GLY A 53 -13.19 9.59 -0.09
C GLY A 53 -13.87 10.65 -0.95
N GLY A 54 -13.58 10.71 -2.26
CA GLY A 54 -14.17 11.68 -3.18
C GLY A 54 -14.02 13.13 -2.70
N ASP A 55 -15.06 13.94 -2.92
CA ASP A 55 -15.08 15.36 -2.54
C ASP A 55 -15.12 15.60 -1.02
N GLU A 56 -15.31 14.55 -0.22
CA GLU A 56 -15.36 14.66 1.25
C GLU A 56 -13.97 14.72 1.88
N VAL A 57 -12.91 14.40 1.14
CA VAL A 57 -11.54 14.31 1.67
C VAL A 57 -10.57 15.22 0.91
N ASP A 58 -9.59 15.73 1.63
CA ASP A 58 -8.42 16.43 1.09
C ASP A 58 -7.16 15.65 1.45
N VAL A 59 -6.55 15.01 0.45
CA VAL A 59 -5.47 14.04 0.65
C VAL A 59 -4.10 14.68 0.41
N THR A 60 -3.36 14.87 1.50
CA THR A 60 -1.94 15.21 1.49
C THR A 60 -1.10 13.94 1.42
N GLN A 61 -0.60 13.61 0.23
CA GLN A 61 0.33 12.50 0.01
C GLN A 61 1.77 12.96 0.26
N LEU A 62 2.51 12.21 1.07
CA LEU A 62 3.87 12.56 1.51
C LEU A 62 4.96 12.05 0.57
N MET A 63 4.73 10.89 -0.05
CA MET A 63 5.71 10.25 -0.94
C MET A 63 5.21 10.33 -2.38
N ASP A 64 5.85 11.17 -3.20
CA ASP A 64 5.56 11.32 -4.62
C ASP A 64 6.26 10.25 -5.48
N ALA A 65 6.17 10.37 -6.80
CA ALA A 65 6.77 9.43 -7.75
C ALA A 65 8.29 9.29 -7.54
N GLY A 66 8.78 8.04 -7.57
CA GLY A 66 10.18 7.70 -7.40
C GLY A 66 10.69 7.73 -5.94
N VAL A 67 9.85 8.04 -4.96
CA VAL A 67 10.23 8.03 -3.54
C VAL A 67 10.19 6.62 -2.97
N ASP A 68 11.32 6.17 -2.41
CA ASP A 68 11.43 4.89 -1.69
C ASP A 68 10.93 5.04 -0.24
N PRO A 69 9.86 4.34 0.17
CA PRO A 69 9.28 4.44 1.52
C PRO A 69 10.15 3.81 2.61
N HIS A 70 10.99 2.80 2.28
CA HIS A 70 11.87 2.14 3.25
C HIS A 70 12.96 3.09 3.75
N LEU A 71 13.40 4.01 2.88
CA LEU A 71 14.43 5.01 3.18
C LEU A 71 13.87 6.37 3.58
N PHE A 72 12.57 6.60 3.40
CA PHE A 72 11.94 7.90 3.62
C PHE A 72 12.05 8.35 5.08
N THR A 73 12.62 9.55 5.28
CA THR A 73 12.65 10.22 6.58
C THR A 73 11.79 11.47 6.50
N PRO A 74 10.75 11.61 7.33
CA PRO A 74 9.81 12.73 7.22
C PRO A 74 10.53 14.04 7.53
N SER A 75 10.32 15.04 6.67
CA SER A 75 10.74 16.41 6.93
C SER A 75 9.91 17.02 8.07
N ARG A 76 10.28 18.25 8.45
CA ARG A 76 9.49 19.03 9.42
C ARG A 76 8.08 19.32 8.91
N ASP A 77 7.95 19.60 7.61
CA ASP A 77 6.66 19.91 7.01
C ASP A 77 5.81 18.64 6.87
N ASP A 78 6.41 17.49 6.54
CA ASP A 78 5.70 16.19 6.53
C ASP A 78 5.19 15.84 7.93
N SER A 79 6.05 15.97 8.95
CA SER A 79 5.67 15.72 10.34
C SER A 79 4.54 16.64 10.79
N LYS A 80 4.58 17.91 10.36
CA LYS A 80 3.50 18.87 10.63
C LYS A 80 2.21 18.46 9.92
N ALA A 81 2.27 18.07 8.65
CA ALA A 81 1.11 17.63 7.88
C ALA A 81 0.43 16.43 8.55
N ILE A 82 1.21 15.41 8.94
CA ILE A 82 0.71 14.22 9.67
C ILE A 82 0.01 14.64 10.97
N MET A 83 0.65 15.50 11.76
CA MET A 83 0.16 15.88 13.09
C MET A 83 -1.01 16.88 13.08
N GLN A 84 -1.26 17.53 11.95
CA GLN A 84 -2.33 18.49 11.76
C GLN A 84 -3.52 17.94 10.96
N ALA A 85 -3.38 16.76 10.35
CA ALA A 85 -4.48 16.08 9.68
C ALA A 85 -5.61 15.76 10.67
N ASP A 86 -6.76 15.36 10.13
CA ASP A 86 -7.89 14.82 10.88
C ASP A 86 -7.80 13.28 10.95
N MET A 87 -7.22 12.66 9.92
CA MET A 87 -6.87 11.24 9.87
C MET A 87 -5.52 11.01 9.18
N THR A 88 -4.87 9.88 9.47
CA THR A 88 -3.67 9.44 8.75
C THR A 88 -3.85 8.01 8.22
N PHE A 89 -3.53 7.77 6.95
CA PHE A 89 -3.44 6.42 6.39
C PHE A 89 -1.99 6.12 5.97
N TYR A 90 -1.54 4.90 6.19
CA TYR A 90 -0.23 4.44 5.77
C TYR A 90 -0.30 2.95 5.40
N CYS A 91 0.74 2.40 4.79
CA CYS A 91 0.74 0.98 4.45
C CYS A 91 0.79 0.12 5.71
N GLY A 92 1.77 0.36 6.59
CA GLY A 92 2.06 -0.54 7.71
C GLY A 92 2.91 -1.71 7.26
N LEU A 93 2.88 -2.81 8.01
CA LEU A 93 3.72 -4.00 7.73
C LEU A 93 5.22 -3.66 7.70
N MET A 94 5.64 -2.66 8.49
CA MET A 94 7.01 -2.13 8.56
C MET A 94 7.54 -1.44 7.28
N LEU A 95 6.69 -1.17 6.27
CA LEU A 95 7.12 -0.42 5.08
C LEU A 95 7.76 0.93 5.44
N GLU A 96 7.06 1.75 6.21
CA GLU A 96 7.52 3.07 6.62
C GLU A 96 8.37 3.01 7.90
N GLY A 97 9.34 2.09 7.96
CA GLY A 97 10.11 1.78 9.17
C GLY A 97 10.71 3.02 9.87
N LYS A 98 11.26 3.97 9.11
CA LYS A 98 11.83 5.24 9.61
C LYS A 98 10.78 6.27 10.06
N MET A 99 9.50 6.04 9.78
CA MET A 99 8.38 6.87 10.22
C MET A 99 7.66 6.33 11.46
N SER A 100 8.03 5.15 11.96
CA SER A 100 7.34 4.46 13.06
C SER A 100 7.05 5.37 14.27
N GLN A 101 8.03 6.16 14.70
CA GLN A 101 7.86 7.09 15.82
C GLN A 101 6.84 8.20 15.51
N THR A 102 6.91 8.80 14.32
CA THR A 102 6.00 9.87 13.90
C THR A 102 4.57 9.36 13.76
N LEU A 103 4.38 8.19 13.16
CA LEU A 103 3.07 7.54 13.01
C LEU A 103 2.48 7.12 14.36
N GLN A 104 3.32 6.63 15.29
CA GLN A 104 2.89 6.34 16.67
C GLN A 104 2.47 7.61 17.42
N GLN A 105 3.15 8.73 17.25
CA GLN A 105 2.73 10.00 17.85
C GLN A 105 1.43 10.52 17.25
N ALA A 106 1.23 10.31 15.95
CA ALA A 106 0.00 10.68 15.25
C ALA A 106 -1.19 9.87 15.80
N SER A 107 -1.05 8.55 15.98
CA SER A 107 -2.11 7.68 16.51
C SER A 107 -2.58 8.01 17.93
N GLN A 108 -1.76 8.73 18.71
CA GLN A 108 -2.15 9.26 20.02
C GLN A 108 -3.03 10.51 19.94
N ARG A 109 -3.09 11.17 18.77
CA ARG A 109 -3.83 12.41 18.54
C ARG A 109 -5.13 12.20 17.78
N HIS A 110 -5.10 11.34 16.77
CA HIS A 110 -6.22 11.14 15.85
C HIS A 110 -6.21 9.72 15.25
N ARG A 111 -7.22 9.42 14.43
CA ARG A 111 -7.35 8.12 13.79
C ARG A 111 -6.24 7.91 12.77
N THR A 112 -5.30 7.02 13.09
CA THR A 112 -4.22 6.59 12.20
C THR A 112 -4.43 5.11 11.83
N VAL A 113 -4.40 4.78 10.54
CA VAL A 113 -4.78 3.46 10.00
C VAL A 113 -3.65 2.88 9.15
N ALA A 114 -3.12 1.73 9.59
CA ALA A 114 -2.27 0.86 8.78
C ALA A 114 -3.15 0.03 7.84
N VAL A 115 -3.15 0.35 6.54
CA VAL A 115 -4.06 -0.27 5.58
C VAL A 115 -3.72 -1.74 5.33
N GLY A 116 -2.43 -2.08 5.22
CA GLY A 116 -1.96 -3.44 5.02
C GLY A 116 -2.22 -4.36 6.22
N GLU A 117 -2.23 -3.81 7.44
CA GLU A 117 -2.55 -4.56 8.68
C GLU A 117 -4.06 -4.82 8.83
N GLY A 118 -4.90 -4.16 8.03
CA GLY A 118 -6.34 -4.44 7.94
C GLY A 118 -6.72 -5.58 7.00
N LEU A 119 -5.75 -6.15 6.28
CA LEU A 119 -5.95 -7.28 5.36
C LEU A 119 -5.98 -8.63 6.12
N PRO A 120 -6.52 -9.71 5.52
CA PRO A 120 -6.52 -11.03 6.14
C PRO A 120 -5.10 -11.49 6.51
N PRO A 121 -4.82 -11.81 7.79
CA PRO A 121 -3.47 -12.17 8.23
C PRO A 121 -2.86 -13.36 7.47
N GLU A 122 -3.69 -14.33 7.08
CA GLU A 122 -3.29 -15.51 6.31
C GLU A 122 -2.83 -15.20 4.88
N ALA A 123 -3.16 -14.02 4.36
CA ALA A 123 -2.73 -13.56 3.04
C ALA A 123 -1.39 -12.81 3.08
N ILE A 124 -0.90 -12.45 4.27
CA ILE A 124 0.35 -11.71 4.47
C ILE A 124 1.53 -12.68 4.46
N ALA A 125 2.50 -12.42 3.59
CA ALA A 125 3.71 -13.22 3.48
C ALA A 125 4.76 -12.79 4.51
N HIS A 126 5.62 -13.73 4.88
CA HIS A 126 6.78 -13.48 5.73
C HIS A 126 8.05 -13.28 4.88
N ASP A 127 9.05 -12.63 5.46
CA ASP A 127 10.38 -12.58 4.87
C ASP A 127 11.08 -13.95 4.94
N GLU A 128 11.48 -14.50 3.79
CA GLU A 128 12.19 -15.79 3.70
C GLU A 128 13.59 -15.81 4.36
N GLY A 129 14.08 -14.69 4.89
CA GLY A 129 15.33 -14.60 5.66
C GLY A 129 15.19 -14.21 7.14
N ALA A 130 14.02 -13.71 7.55
CA ALA A 130 13.77 -13.21 8.89
C ALA A 130 12.32 -13.51 9.27
N SER A 131 12.10 -14.57 10.07
CA SER A 131 10.77 -15.07 10.43
C SER A 131 9.86 -14.05 11.15
N GLU A 132 10.41 -12.92 11.59
CA GLU A 132 9.68 -11.87 12.31
C GLU A 132 9.22 -10.71 11.42
N HIS A 133 9.70 -10.59 10.19
CA HIS A 133 9.34 -9.50 9.30
C HIS A 133 8.29 -9.94 8.27
N LEU A 134 7.29 -9.08 8.07
CA LEU A 134 6.23 -9.27 7.09
C LEU A 134 6.62 -8.56 5.80
N ASP A 135 6.19 -9.11 4.66
CA ASP A 135 6.37 -8.47 3.37
C ASP A 135 5.30 -7.37 3.20
N PRO A 136 5.68 -6.08 3.07
CA PRO A 136 4.73 -4.99 3.00
C PRO A 136 4.11 -4.79 1.61
N HIS A 137 4.62 -5.43 0.56
CA HIS A 137 4.29 -5.11 -0.84
C HIS A 137 2.96 -5.74 -1.30
N VAL A 138 1.95 -5.74 -0.42
CA VAL A 138 0.62 -6.35 -0.63
C VAL A 138 -0.12 -5.80 -1.84
N TRP A 139 0.20 -4.58 -2.27
CA TRP A 139 -0.42 -3.94 -3.45
C TRP A 139 -0.05 -4.62 -4.78
N MET A 140 0.98 -5.46 -4.79
CA MET A 140 1.39 -6.20 -5.98
C MET A 140 0.47 -7.37 -6.34
N ASP A 141 -0.37 -7.81 -5.41
CA ASP A 141 -1.48 -8.71 -5.66
C ASP A 141 -2.78 -7.88 -5.72
N VAL A 142 -3.28 -7.64 -6.94
CA VAL A 142 -4.46 -6.79 -7.15
C VAL A 142 -5.69 -7.34 -6.43
N SER A 143 -5.82 -8.66 -6.32
CA SER A 143 -6.96 -9.29 -5.63
C SER A 143 -6.90 -9.07 -4.11
N LEU A 144 -5.69 -9.09 -3.54
CA LEU A 144 -5.46 -8.77 -2.14
C LEU A 144 -5.65 -7.28 -1.88
N TRP A 145 -5.06 -6.42 -2.71
CA TRP A 145 -5.19 -4.96 -2.56
C TRP A 145 -6.61 -4.46 -2.76
N ALA A 146 -7.42 -5.15 -3.57
CA ALA A 146 -8.84 -4.85 -3.70
C ALA A 146 -9.60 -4.94 -2.36
N GLN A 147 -9.10 -5.72 -1.38
CA GLN A 147 -9.67 -5.79 -0.03
C GLN A 147 -9.32 -4.57 0.83
N ALA A 148 -8.21 -3.88 0.55
CA ALA A 148 -7.84 -2.64 1.23
C ALA A 148 -8.89 -1.52 1.03
N THR A 149 -9.66 -1.58 -0.07
CA THR A 149 -10.78 -0.65 -0.31
C THR A 149 -11.81 -0.69 0.82
N GLN A 150 -12.09 -1.87 1.38
CA GLN A 150 -13.03 -2.04 2.47
C GLN A 150 -12.46 -1.49 3.79
N VAL A 151 -11.16 -1.67 4.04
CA VAL A 151 -10.45 -1.13 5.20
C VAL A 151 -10.57 0.40 5.23
N ILE A 152 -10.32 1.04 4.09
CA ILE A 152 -10.40 2.50 3.95
C ILE A 152 -11.85 2.99 4.09
N ALA A 153 -12.81 2.35 3.41
CA ALA A 153 -14.22 2.74 3.49
C ALA A 153 -14.79 2.60 4.90
N ASN A 154 -14.38 1.57 5.64
CA ASN A 154 -14.77 1.39 7.04
C ASN A 154 -14.18 2.50 7.91
N ALA A 155 -12.88 2.76 7.79
CA ALA A 155 -12.24 3.82 8.57
C ALA A 155 -12.85 5.21 8.31
N LEU A 156 -13.13 5.53 7.04
CA LEU A 156 -13.79 6.78 6.66
C LEU A 156 -15.24 6.82 7.18
N GLY A 157 -16.00 5.72 7.06
CA GLY A 157 -17.38 5.65 7.57
C GLY A 157 -17.50 5.65 9.09
N GLU A 158 -16.51 5.14 9.80
CA GLU A 158 -16.40 5.24 11.27
C GLU A 158 -16.17 6.69 11.72
N PHE A 159 -15.31 7.42 10.99
CA PHE A 159 -14.96 8.81 11.29
C PHE A 159 -16.03 9.81 10.81
N ASP A 160 -16.69 9.50 9.69
CA ASP A 160 -17.81 10.26 9.14
C ASP A 160 -19.01 9.34 8.84
N PRO A 161 -19.83 9.05 9.87
CA PRO A 161 -21.03 8.24 9.71
C PRO A 161 -22.08 8.85 8.76
N THR A 162 -21.99 10.15 8.47
CA THR A 162 -22.96 10.85 7.61
C THR A 162 -22.79 10.44 6.15
N ASN A 163 -21.54 10.27 5.68
CA ASN A 163 -21.24 9.81 4.32
C ASN A 163 -20.81 8.34 4.24
N ALA A 164 -20.95 7.56 5.32
CA ALA A 164 -20.52 6.16 5.36
C ALA A 164 -21.02 5.33 4.17
N GLU A 165 -22.30 5.43 3.81
CA GLU A 165 -22.86 4.71 2.65
C GLU A 165 -22.18 5.11 1.32
N ARG A 166 -21.81 6.38 1.15
CA ARG A 166 -21.12 6.87 -0.05
C ARG A 166 -19.72 6.29 -0.17
N TYR A 167 -18.97 6.22 0.93
CA TYR A 167 -17.65 5.57 0.95
C TYR A 167 -17.76 4.09 0.59
N GLN A 168 -18.77 3.39 1.13
CA GLN A 168 -19.01 1.98 0.82
C GLN A 168 -19.35 1.77 -0.66
N LEU A 169 -20.21 2.60 -1.24
CA LEU A 169 -20.58 2.50 -2.66
C LEU A 169 -19.37 2.73 -3.58
N ARG A 170 -18.54 3.73 -3.31
CA ARG A 170 -17.31 3.99 -4.07
C ARG A 170 -16.29 2.87 -3.93
N ALA A 171 -16.12 2.30 -2.74
CA ALA A 171 -15.25 1.14 -2.53
C ALA A 171 -15.73 -0.09 -3.30
N ILE A 172 -17.04 -0.36 -3.35
CA ILE A 172 -17.61 -1.45 -4.17
C ILE A 172 -17.33 -1.21 -5.67
N GLU A 173 -17.49 0.02 -6.15
CA GLU A 173 -17.20 0.35 -7.55
C GLU A 173 -15.71 0.18 -7.88
N LEU A 174 -14.83 0.69 -7.03
CA LEU A 174 -13.39 0.57 -7.20
C LEU A 174 -12.96 -0.89 -7.17
N ARG A 175 -13.45 -1.68 -6.20
CA ARG A 175 -13.18 -3.11 -6.10
C ARG A 175 -13.51 -3.86 -7.40
N ARG A 176 -14.64 -3.54 -8.05
CA ARG A 176 -15.01 -4.13 -9.35
C ARG A 176 -14.01 -3.79 -10.46
N LYS A 177 -13.45 -2.58 -10.46
CA LYS A 177 -12.39 -2.19 -11.42
C LYS A 177 -11.11 -2.99 -11.15
N LEU A 178 -10.76 -3.19 -9.88
CA LEU A 178 -9.59 -3.98 -9.48
C LEU A 178 -9.77 -5.47 -9.78
N GLU A 179 -10.97 -6.03 -9.63
CA GLU A 179 -11.28 -7.41 -10.04
C GLU A 179 -11.04 -7.62 -11.55
N LYS A 180 -11.47 -6.68 -12.39
CA LYS A 180 -11.18 -6.72 -13.83
C LYS A 180 -9.68 -6.63 -14.12
N LEU A 181 -8.96 -5.75 -13.43
CA LEU A 181 -7.51 -5.61 -13.57
C LEU A 181 -6.76 -6.88 -13.14
N HIS A 182 -7.24 -7.54 -12.09
CA HIS A 182 -6.70 -8.82 -11.64
C HIS A 182 -6.87 -9.91 -12.71
N VAL A 183 -8.06 -10.03 -13.30
CA VAL A 183 -8.32 -10.98 -14.39
C VAL A 183 -7.43 -10.68 -15.60
N TYR A 184 -7.32 -9.41 -15.99
CA TYR A 184 -6.38 -9.00 -17.04
C TYR A 184 -4.95 -9.46 -16.73
N GLY A 185 -4.50 -9.26 -15.50
CA GLY A 185 -3.17 -9.70 -15.07
C GLY A 185 -2.96 -11.21 -15.16
N GLN A 186 -3.96 -12.01 -14.77
CA GLN A 186 -3.91 -13.47 -14.93
C GLN A 186 -3.79 -13.89 -16.39
N GLU A 187 -4.51 -13.22 -17.30
CA GLU A 187 -4.47 -13.51 -18.72
C GLU A 187 -3.11 -13.15 -19.34
N VAL A 188 -2.61 -11.92 -19.13
CA VAL A 188 -1.38 -11.45 -19.79
C VAL A 188 -0.10 -12.02 -19.20
N ILE A 189 -0.08 -12.37 -17.91
CA ILE A 189 1.07 -13.09 -17.34
C ILE A 189 0.97 -14.58 -17.68
N GLY A 190 -0.25 -15.13 -17.73
CA GLY A 190 -0.51 -16.52 -18.12
C GLY A 190 -0.07 -16.86 -19.56
N CYS A 191 -0.10 -15.91 -20.49
CA CYS A 191 0.39 -16.14 -21.85
C CYS A 191 1.91 -16.14 -22.01
N ILE A 192 2.68 -15.79 -20.96
CA ILE A 192 4.15 -15.89 -20.97
C ILE A 192 4.55 -17.38 -21.06
N PRO A 193 5.45 -17.78 -21.98
CA PRO A 193 5.94 -19.15 -22.06
C PRO A 193 6.57 -19.61 -20.75
N GLN A 194 6.28 -20.84 -20.31
CA GLN A 194 6.72 -21.37 -18.99
C GLN A 194 8.22 -21.18 -18.73
N ARG A 195 9.07 -21.39 -19.75
CA ARG A 195 10.53 -21.21 -19.66
C ARG A 195 10.99 -19.77 -19.40
N SER A 196 10.12 -18.81 -19.66
CA SER A 196 10.37 -17.37 -19.57
C SER A 196 9.68 -16.73 -18.36
N ARG A 197 8.97 -17.50 -17.53
CA ARG A 197 8.27 -17.03 -16.32
C ARG A 197 9.23 -16.85 -15.13
N LEU A 198 10.25 -16.03 -15.34
CA LEU A 198 11.16 -15.56 -14.30
C LEU A 198 11.27 -14.04 -14.41
N LEU A 199 10.80 -13.35 -13.38
CA LEU A 199 10.90 -11.91 -13.20
C LEU A 199 12.12 -11.62 -12.31
N VAL A 200 13.08 -10.85 -12.84
CA VAL A 200 14.26 -10.41 -12.08
C VAL A 200 14.23 -8.89 -11.91
N THR A 201 14.20 -8.41 -10.67
CA THR A 201 14.04 -7.00 -10.29
C THR A 201 15.16 -6.51 -9.37
N SER A 202 15.11 -5.23 -9.00
CA SER A 202 16.14 -4.56 -8.19
C SER A 202 16.03 -4.97 -6.72
N HIS A 203 14.82 -4.96 -6.16
CA HIS A 203 14.54 -5.42 -4.80
C HIS A 203 13.29 -6.31 -4.73
N ASP A 204 13.08 -6.94 -3.57
CA ASP A 204 12.12 -8.03 -3.40
C ASP A 204 10.69 -7.53 -3.12
N ALA A 205 10.17 -6.69 -4.02
CA ALA A 205 8.82 -6.13 -3.93
C ALA A 205 7.73 -6.98 -4.60
N PHE A 206 8.10 -7.95 -5.44
CA PHE A 206 7.15 -8.58 -6.36
C PHE A 206 6.71 -9.99 -5.91
N ARG A 207 6.97 -10.43 -4.68
CA ARG A 207 6.56 -11.78 -4.22
C ARG A 207 5.06 -12.02 -4.33
N TYR A 208 4.26 -11.04 -3.91
CA TYR A 208 2.80 -11.04 -4.06
C TYR A 208 2.36 -11.12 -5.53
N PHE A 209 3.05 -10.40 -6.42
CA PHE A 209 2.84 -10.49 -7.87
C PHE A 209 3.12 -11.91 -8.38
N GLY A 210 4.26 -12.49 -7.98
CA GLY A 210 4.65 -13.84 -8.34
C GLY A 210 3.62 -14.89 -7.96
N ARG A 211 3.12 -14.78 -6.72
CA ARG A 211 2.04 -15.62 -6.18
C ARG A 211 0.73 -15.46 -6.94
N ALA A 212 0.30 -14.21 -7.17
CA ALA A 212 -0.99 -13.91 -7.79
C ALA A 212 -1.07 -14.34 -9.27
N TYR A 213 0.05 -14.23 -10.01
CA TYR A 213 0.08 -14.42 -11.45
C TYR A 213 0.91 -15.61 -11.94
N GLY A 214 1.47 -16.40 -11.02
CA GLY A 214 2.16 -17.65 -11.34
C GLY A 214 3.49 -17.45 -12.07
N ILE A 215 4.27 -16.45 -11.64
CA ILE A 215 5.61 -16.15 -12.16
C ILE A 215 6.65 -16.25 -11.04
N GLU A 216 7.80 -16.85 -11.34
CA GLU A 216 8.91 -16.91 -10.38
C GLU A 216 9.54 -15.52 -10.25
N VAL A 217 9.84 -15.07 -9.03
CA VAL A 217 10.40 -13.75 -8.76
C VAL A 217 11.75 -13.88 -8.09
N GLN A 218 12.73 -13.10 -8.54
CA GLN A 218 14.05 -13.02 -7.95
C GLN A 218 14.49 -11.55 -7.89
N ALA A 219 15.05 -11.14 -6.77
CA ALA A 219 15.55 -9.78 -6.58
C ALA A 219 17.01 -9.74 -6.17
N ILE A 220 17.67 -8.62 -6.47
CA ILE A 220 19.06 -8.38 -6.08
C ILE A 220 19.13 -8.03 -4.58
N GLN A 221 18.34 -7.05 -4.14
CA GLN A 221 18.16 -6.71 -2.74
C GLN A 221 17.01 -7.50 -2.11
N GLY A 222 16.94 -7.50 -0.77
CA GLY A 222 15.84 -8.12 -0.02
C GLY A 222 14.57 -7.27 -0.05
N ILE A 223 13.66 -7.53 0.91
CA ILE A 223 12.40 -6.80 1.05
C ILE A 223 12.63 -5.32 1.32
N SER A 224 13.59 -4.99 2.18
CA SER A 224 13.98 -3.61 2.43
C SER A 224 15.22 -3.23 1.62
N THR A 225 15.21 -2.01 1.08
CA THR A 225 16.33 -1.39 0.35
C THR A 225 17.37 -0.76 1.28
N GLU A 226 17.17 -0.79 2.61
CA GLU A 226 18.12 -0.25 3.59
C GLU A 226 19.49 -0.94 3.53
N SER A 227 19.52 -2.21 3.14
CA SER A 227 20.75 -2.97 2.96
C SER A 227 21.08 -3.18 1.48
N GLU A 228 22.35 -2.96 1.12
CA GLU A 228 22.84 -3.29 -0.21
C GLU A 228 22.96 -4.81 -0.41
N ALA A 229 22.83 -5.24 -1.66
CA ALA A 229 23.02 -6.64 -2.02
C ALA A 229 24.49 -7.04 -1.94
N GLY A 230 24.78 -8.15 -1.25
CA GLY A 230 26.12 -8.73 -1.22
C GLY A 230 26.55 -9.27 -2.58
N LEU A 231 27.85 -9.21 -2.88
CA LEU A 231 28.45 -9.75 -4.13
C LEU A 231 28.08 -11.21 -4.42
N LYS A 232 27.88 -12.01 -3.37
CA LYS A 232 27.43 -13.42 -3.49
C LYS A 232 26.09 -13.51 -4.22
N ARG A 233 25.11 -12.68 -3.83
CA ARG A 233 23.77 -12.68 -4.42
C ARG A 233 23.79 -12.27 -5.89
N ILE A 234 24.57 -11.24 -6.23
CA ILE A 234 24.76 -10.83 -7.63
C ILE A 234 25.31 -11.99 -8.47
N ASN A 235 26.32 -12.70 -7.99
CA ASN A 235 26.89 -13.85 -8.70
C ASN A 235 25.91 -15.01 -8.86
N GLU A 236 25.08 -15.30 -7.84
CA GLU A 236 24.02 -16.31 -7.91
C GLU A 236 23.00 -15.98 -9.00
N LEU A 237 22.54 -14.73 -9.04
CA LEU A 237 21.61 -14.26 -10.06
C LEU A 237 22.23 -14.26 -11.46
N VAL A 238 23.50 -13.86 -11.60
CA VAL A 238 24.22 -13.96 -12.88
C VAL A 238 24.24 -15.40 -13.40
N ASN A 239 24.52 -16.38 -12.53
CA ASN A 239 24.48 -17.80 -12.91
C ASN A 239 23.07 -18.20 -13.35
N MET A 240 22.05 -17.83 -12.59
CA MET A 240 20.66 -18.13 -12.92
C MET A 240 20.23 -17.57 -14.28
N LEU A 241 20.61 -16.32 -14.58
CA LEU A 241 20.32 -15.69 -15.88
C LEU A 241 20.94 -16.46 -17.04
N VAL A 242 22.20 -16.89 -16.89
CA VAL A 242 22.95 -17.64 -17.91
C VAL A 242 22.35 -19.05 -18.08
N ASP A 243 22.15 -19.77 -16.98
CA ASP A 243 21.70 -21.17 -16.99
C ASP A 243 20.28 -21.30 -17.54
N ARG A 244 19.38 -20.38 -17.14
CA ARG A 244 17.98 -20.38 -17.59
C ARG A 244 17.75 -19.59 -18.88
N ARG A 245 18.82 -19.01 -19.46
CA ARG A 245 18.77 -18.21 -20.69
C ARG A 245 17.73 -17.08 -20.62
N VAL A 246 17.69 -16.38 -19.49
CA VAL A 246 16.72 -15.29 -19.23
C VAL A 246 16.98 -14.15 -20.20
N ALA A 247 15.93 -13.69 -20.90
CA ALA A 247 16.07 -12.69 -21.96
C ALA A 247 16.12 -11.23 -21.44
N ALA A 248 15.46 -10.96 -20.33
CA ALA A 248 15.30 -9.61 -19.81
C ALA A 248 15.31 -9.55 -18.27
N VAL A 249 15.81 -8.44 -17.74
CA VAL A 249 15.69 -8.02 -16.35
C VAL A 249 15.06 -6.63 -16.28
N PHE A 250 14.55 -6.24 -15.12
CA PHE A 250 13.78 -5.01 -14.97
C PHE A 250 14.43 -4.09 -13.93
N VAL A 251 14.51 -2.81 -14.27
CA VAL A 251 14.81 -1.75 -13.29
C VAL A 251 13.52 -1.24 -12.67
N GLU A 252 13.65 -0.50 -11.58
CA GLU A 252 12.51 0.05 -10.85
C GLU A 252 12.61 1.57 -10.75
N SER A 253 11.46 2.23 -10.57
CA SER A 253 11.38 3.69 -10.51
C SER A 253 11.92 4.30 -9.22
N SER A 254 11.92 3.55 -8.11
CA SER A 254 12.33 4.01 -6.77
C SER A 254 13.69 3.48 -6.32
N VAL A 255 14.32 2.58 -7.08
CA VAL A 255 15.60 1.94 -6.72
C VAL A 255 16.69 2.26 -7.74
N PRO A 256 17.93 2.55 -7.31
CA PRO A 256 19.04 2.83 -8.22
C PRO A 256 19.32 1.69 -9.22
N ARG A 257 19.64 2.05 -10.47
CA ARG A 257 19.75 1.11 -11.60
C ARG A 257 21.06 0.31 -11.61
N GLU A 258 22.06 0.75 -10.86
CA GLU A 258 23.46 0.29 -10.88
C GLU A 258 23.56 -1.21 -10.61
N SER A 259 22.74 -1.73 -9.71
CA SER A 259 22.67 -3.16 -9.36
C SER A 259 22.23 -4.03 -10.54
N ILE A 260 21.21 -3.59 -11.29
CA ILE A 260 20.73 -4.29 -12.48
C ILE A 260 21.77 -4.21 -13.61
N GLU A 261 22.42 -3.06 -13.77
CA GLU A 261 23.48 -2.94 -14.77
C GLU A 261 24.68 -3.84 -14.44
N ALA A 262 25.04 -3.99 -13.16
CA ALA A 262 26.07 -4.91 -12.72
C ALA A 262 25.70 -6.36 -13.06
N LEU A 263 24.44 -6.74 -12.86
CA LEU A 263 23.90 -8.03 -13.23
C LEU A 263 24.03 -8.30 -14.75
N VAL A 264 23.64 -7.33 -15.58
CA VAL A 264 23.74 -7.44 -17.04
C VAL A 264 25.19 -7.55 -17.50
N ARG A 265 26.11 -6.74 -16.95
CA ARG A 265 27.55 -6.84 -17.23
C ARG A 265 28.10 -8.21 -16.83
N GLY A 266 27.68 -8.73 -15.68
CA GLY A 266 28.08 -10.06 -15.20
C GLY A 266 27.62 -11.20 -16.11
N ALA A 267 26.37 -11.15 -16.59
CA ALA A 267 25.85 -12.12 -17.56
C ALA A 267 26.59 -12.03 -18.92
N ALA A 268 26.85 -10.81 -19.41
CA ALA A 268 27.57 -10.59 -20.66
C ALA A 268 29.01 -11.13 -20.60
N ALA A 269 29.70 -10.97 -19.45
CA ALA A 269 31.01 -11.56 -19.22
C ALA A 269 31.01 -13.10 -19.26
N LYS A 270 29.85 -13.74 -19.08
CA LYS A 270 29.64 -15.19 -19.23
C LYS A 270 29.05 -15.59 -20.59
N GLY A 271 29.05 -14.68 -21.56
CA GLY A 271 28.57 -14.96 -22.91
C GLY A 271 27.04 -15.02 -23.04
N HIS A 272 26.29 -14.47 -22.09
CA HIS A 272 24.84 -14.38 -22.16
C HIS A 272 24.39 -12.91 -22.21
N THR A 273 23.69 -12.54 -23.27
CA THR A 273 23.18 -11.17 -23.43
C THR A 273 21.79 -11.08 -22.81
N VAL A 274 21.64 -10.19 -21.85
CA VAL A 274 20.36 -9.88 -21.18
C VAL A 274 20.05 -8.42 -21.44
N ARG A 275 18.81 -8.10 -21.84
CA ARG A 275 18.40 -6.69 -21.96
C ARG A 275 17.79 -6.18 -20.65
N ILE A 276 17.93 -4.88 -20.43
CA ILE A 276 17.11 -4.18 -19.44
C ILE A 276 15.79 -3.82 -20.14
N ALA A 277 14.67 -4.31 -19.59
CA ALA A 277 13.33 -3.98 -20.04
C ALA A 277 12.87 -2.62 -19.47
N ASP A 278 11.60 -2.27 -19.72
CA ASP A 278 11.01 -1.05 -19.19
C ASP A 278 11.07 -1.01 -17.66
N SER A 279 11.14 0.21 -17.12
CA SER A 279 11.12 0.41 -15.68
C SER A 279 9.79 -0.03 -15.11
N LEU A 280 9.81 -0.79 -14.03
CA LEU A 280 8.62 -1.15 -13.26
C LEU A 280 8.40 -0.15 -12.13
N PHE A 281 7.15 -0.03 -11.71
CA PHE A 281 6.78 0.66 -10.49
C PHE A 281 6.75 -0.37 -9.36
N SER A 282 7.56 -0.17 -8.33
CA SER A 282 7.57 -1.02 -7.13
C SER A 282 6.88 -0.32 -5.97
N ASP A 283 7.59 0.59 -5.32
CA ASP A 283 7.13 1.28 -4.10
C ASP A 283 6.58 2.68 -4.36
N ALA A 284 6.71 3.15 -5.59
CA ALA A 284 6.18 4.42 -6.03
C ALA A 284 5.45 4.26 -7.36
N MET A 285 4.31 4.93 -7.48
CA MET A 285 3.57 5.06 -8.73
C MET A 285 4.25 6.07 -9.67
N GLY A 286 3.69 6.23 -10.87
CA GLY A 286 4.01 7.33 -11.77
C GLY A 286 3.65 8.71 -11.21
N SER A 287 3.97 9.75 -11.97
CA SER A 287 3.68 11.14 -11.57
C SER A 287 2.18 11.39 -11.44
N ARG A 288 1.79 12.18 -10.43
CA ARG A 288 0.40 12.54 -10.20
C ARG A 288 -0.20 13.20 -11.45
N GLY A 289 -1.42 12.80 -11.81
CA GLY A 289 -2.13 13.29 -12.98
C GLY A 289 -1.79 12.56 -14.28
N THR A 290 -0.86 11.60 -14.27
CA THR A 290 -0.70 10.63 -15.36
C THR A 290 -1.51 9.36 -15.09
N TYR A 291 -1.67 8.51 -16.10
CA TYR A 291 -2.33 7.22 -15.95
C TYR A 291 -1.60 6.34 -14.92
N GLU A 292 -0.27 6.25 -15.04
CA GLU A 292 0.61 5.49 -14.15
C GLU A 292 0.70 6.10 -12.74
N GLY A 293 0.24 7.34 -12.56
CA GLY A 293 0.06 7.97 -11.25
C GLY A 293 -1.21 7.55 -10.51
N THR A 294 -1.94 6.56 -11.04
CA THR A 294 -3.03 5.83 -10.37
C THR A 294 -2.61 4.39 -10.12
N TYR A 295 -3.19 3.72 -9.12
CA TYR A 295 -2.87 2.32 -8.83
C TYR A 295 -3.21 1.40 -10.01
N ILE A 296 -4.35 1.63 -10.67
CA ILE A 296 -4.76 0.87 -11.85
C ILE A 296 -3.73 1.03 -12.97
N GLY A 297 -3.32 2.25 -13.28
CA GLY A 297 -2.34 2.49 -14.35
C GLY A 297 -0.94 2.00 -14.01
N MET A 298 -0.51 2.10 -12.74
CA MET A 298 0.73 1.50 -12.25
C MET A 298 0.75 -0.02 -12.50
N MET A 299 -0.30 -0.72 -12.07
CA MET A 299 -0.39 -2.17 -12.19
C MET A 299 -0.59 -2.63 -13.63
N ASP A 300 -1.39 -1.91 -14.43
CA ASP A 300 -1.50 -2.15 -15.88
C ASP A 300 -0.13 -2.03 -16.56
N HIS A 301 0.61 -0.94 -16.30
CA HIS A 301 1.95 -0.76 -16.84
C HIS A 301 2.87 -1.93 -16.49
N ASN A 302 2.90 -2.35 -15.22
CA ASN A 302 3.72 -3.47 -14.77
C ASN A 302 3.33 -4.78 -15.48
N LEU A 303 2.04 -5.15 -15.43
CA LEU A 303 1.52 -6.39 -16.04
C LEU A 303 1.84 -6.45 -17.53
N THR A 304 1.54 -5.36 -18.23
CA THR A 304 1.73 -5.21 -19.68
C THR A 304 3.21 -5.26 -20.07
N SER A 305 4.07 -4.52 -19.36
CA SER A 305 5.50 -4.45 -19.64
C SER A 305 6.20 -5.78 -19.38
N ILE A 306 5.86 -6.46 -18.28
CA ILE A 306 6.38 -7.79 -17.95
C ILE A 306 5.95 -8.81 -19.01
N ALA A 307 4.66 -8.86 -19.35
CA ALA A 307 4.12 -9.79 -20.35
C ALA A 307 4.81 -9.62 -21.71
N ARG A 308 4.93 -8.39 -22.20
CA ARG A 308 5.63 -8.10 -23.47
C ARG A 308 7.09 -8.50 -23.41
N ALA A 309 7.77 -8.12 -22.33
CA ALA A 309 9.20 -8.33 -22.22
C ALA A 309 9.57 -9.82 -22.09
N LEU A 310 8.69 -10.63 -21.50
CA LEU A 310 8.91 -12.06 -21.32
C LEU A 310 8.27 -12.92 -22.42
N GLY A 311 7.72 -12.29 -23.46
CA GLY A 311 7.34 -12.94 -24.71
C GLY A 311 5.93 -13.51 -24.74
N CYS A 312 4.98 -12.90 -24.03
CA CYS A 312 3.57 -13.16 -24.29
C CYS A 312 3.23 -12.78 -25.75
N PRO A 313 2.58 -13.66 -26.53
CA PRO A 313 2.24 -13.40 -27.93
C PRO A 313 1.04 -12.47 -28.11
N SER A 314 0.24 -12.26 -27.06
CA SER A 314 -1.05 -11.57 -27.12
C SER A 314 -1.21 -10.64 -25.93
N VAL A 315 -0.55 -9.48 -26.00
CA VAL A 315 -0.78 -8.36 -25.05
C VAL A 315 -1.52 -7.26 -25.80
N PRO A 316 -2.66 -6.75 -25.31
CA PRO A 316 -3.35 -5.61 -25.93
C PRO A 316 -2.43 -4.41 -26.13
N GLU A 317 -2.69 -3.60 -27.16
CA GLU A 317 -1.80 -2.50 -27.55
C GLU A 317 -1.74 -1.40 -26.47
N ASN A 318 -2.88 -1.06 -25.87
CA ASN A 318 -2.98 -0.06 -24.80
C ASN A 318 -3.09 -0.68 -23.40
N GLY A 319 -2.84 -1.99 -23.28
CA GLY A 319 -2.91 -2.72 -22.02
C GLY A 319 -4.34 -2.89 -21.51
N PHE A 320 -4.52 -2.76 -20.19
CA PHE A 320 -5.82 -2.89 -19.52
C PHE A 320 -6.88 -1.90 -20.06
N ARG A 321 -6.45 -0.75 -20.60
CA ARG A 321 -7.36 0.26 -21.18
C ARG A 321 -8.19 -0.25 -22.35
N ASP A 322 -7.72 -1.28 -23.07
CA ASP A 322 -8.47 -1.88 -24.18
C ASP A 322 -9.56 -2.87 -23.72
N VAL A 323 -9.54 -3.28 -22.44
CA VAL A 323 -10.44 -4.32 -21.89
C VAL A 323 -11.30 -3.85 -20.72
N GLN A 324 -11.31 -2.52 -20.46
CA GLN A 324 -12.05 -1.90 -19.36
C GLN A 324 -13.57 -1.89 -19.54
#